data_AF-A0A9C7PQ32-F1
#
_entry.id   AF-A0A9C7PQ32-F1
#
_cell.length_a   1.000
_cell.length_b   1.000
_cell.length_c   1.000
_cell.angle_alpha   90.00
_cell.angle_beta   90.00
_cell.angle_gamma   90.00
#
_symmetry.space_group_name_H-M   'P 1'
#
loop_
_entity.id
_entity.type
_entity.pdbx_description
1 polymer ?
#
loop_
_entity_poly.entity_id
_entity_poly.type
_entity_poly.pdbx_seq_one_letter_code
_entity_poly.pdbx_strand_id
1 'polypeptide(L)'
;MTIEHPAWWDPHSDQPFKLSRQQKPRITAANLIELLRTGLSTAVLLPAIAWCYATQKRRLEPPAIKEFAGLGISPEHGNHNAIVELVAELGVERLLIRVPTWQVEQLDPYLRFAELFQHHRILINILQDRQHVTEPERWLNATSRIVDSFSALTNEFQLGNAINRSKGGCQNTQDYLNLLDCNAELKRQYPQIQVAGSSVMILNHSPLCDPI
;
A
#
# COMPACT_ATOMS: atom_id res chain seq x y z
N MET A 1 -13.99 -1.12 -20.61
CA MET A 1 -13.00 -2.21 -20.71
C MET A 1 -12.92 -2.84 -19.35
N THR A 2 -13.14 -4.15 -19.25
CA THR A 2 -13.12 -4.86 -17.97
C THR A 2 -11.66 -5.15 -17.63
N ILE A 3 -11.19 -4.67 -16.49
CA ILE A 3 -9.85 -4.96 -16.01
C ILE A 3 -9.80 -6.45 -15.64
N GLU A 4 -8.87 -7.19 -16.24
CA GLU A 4 -8.71 -8.61 -15.95
C GLU A 4 -7.89 -8.82 -14.66
N HIS A 5 -8.36 -9.75 -13.83
CA HIS A 5 -7.73 -10.11 -12.57
C HIS A 5 -7.26 -11.56 -12.57
N PRO A 6 -6.15 -11.86 -11.86
CA PRO A 6 -5.72 -13.22 -11.68
C PRO A 6 -6.71 -13.98 -10.79
N ALA A 7 -6.81 -15.31 -10.98
CA ALA A 7 -7.78 -16.16 -10.28
C ALA A 7 -7.63 -16.18 -8.74
N TRP A 8 -6.51 -15.69 -8.21
CA TRP A 8 -6.28 -15.58 -6.77
C TRP A 8 -6.77 -14.25 -6.16
N TRP A 9 -7.23 -13.30 -6.98
CA TRP A 9 -7.80 -12.02 -6.57
C TRP A 9 -9.33 -12.09 -6.51
N ASP A 10 -9.92 -11.49 -5.47
CA ASP A 10 -11.36 -11.32 -5.32
C ASP A 10 -11.76 -9.90 -5.74
N PRO A 11 -12.42 -9.72 -6.90
CA PRO A 11 -12.82 -8.41 -7.40
C PRO A 11 -13.86 -7.72 -6.51
N HIS A 12 -14.64 -8.45 -5.71
CA HIS A 12 -15.68 -7.84 -4.89
C HIS A 12 -15.13 -7.23 -3.60
N SER A 13 -14.03 -7.76 -3.09
CA SER A 13 -13.41 -7.29 -1.84
C SER A 13 -12.11 -6.52 -2.05
N ASP A 14 -11.67 -6.37 -3.31
CA ASP A 14 -10.39 -5.79 -3.74
C ASP A 14 -9.21 -6.35 -2.93
N GLN A 15 -9.23 -7.68 -2.72
CA GLN A 15 -8.28 -8.39 -1.88
C GLN A 15 -7.97 -9.79 -2.44
N PRO A 16 -6.79 -10.35 -2.12
CA PRO A 16 -6.48 -11.72 -2.49
C PRO A 16 -7.33 -12.71 -1.67
N PHE A 17 -7.72 -13.82 -2.31
CA PHE A 17 -8.40 -14.94 -1.65
C PHE A 17 -7.57 -15.51 -0.51
N LYS A 18 -8.27 -16.13 0.45
CA LYS A 18 -7.63 -16.74 1.61
C LYS A 18 -6.73 -17.90 1.16
N LEU A 19 -5.46 -17.84 1.56
CA LEU A 19 -4.51 -18.92 1.34
C LEU A 19 -5.00 -20.23 1.96
N SER A 20 -4.83 -21.33 1.22
CA SER A 20 -5.06 -22.68 1.74
C SER A 20 -4.05 -22.99 2.86
N ARG A 21 -4.37 -23.99 3.71
CA ARG A 21 -3.49 -24.37 4.83
C ARG A 21 -2.08 -24.77 4.37
N GLN A 22 -1.95 -25.31 3.16
CA GLN A 22 -0.67 -25.75 2.59
C GLN A 22 0.18 -24.59 2.09
N GLN A 23 -0.44 -23.50 1.66
CA GLN A 23 0.22 -22.28 1.17
C GLN A 23 0.65 -21.34 2.31
N LYS A 24 0.22 -21.61 3.55
CA LYS A 24 0.62 -20.81 4.70
C LYS A 24 2.08 -21.15 5.06
N PRO A 25 2.95 -20.15 5.20
CA PRO A 25 4.32 -20.39 5.60
C PRO A 25 4.31 -21.05 6.99
N ARG A 26 5.04 -22.16 7.11
CA ARG A 26 5.33 -22.76 8.41
C ARG A 26 6.42 -21.92 9.07
N ILE A 27 6.37 -21.77 10.38
CA ILE A 27 7.47 -21.12 11.12
C ILE A 27 8.72 -21.98 10.91
N THR A 28 9.75 -21.40 10.31
CA THR A 28 11.04 -22.05 10.06
C THR A 28 12.11 -21.48 11.00
N ALA A 29 13.29 -22.12 11.04
CA ALA A 29 14.44 -21.59 11.77
C ALA A 29 14.88 -20.20 11.26
N ALA A 30 14.71 -19.91 9.96
CA ALA A 30 14.99 -18.60 9.39
C ALA A 30 14.11 -17.50 10.04
N ASN A 31 12.83 -17.79 10.28
CA ASN A 31 11.92 -16.85 10.95
C ASN A 31 12.34 -16.58 12.40
N LEU A 32 12.94 -17.55 13.09
CA LEU A 32 13.45 -17.35 14.46
C LEU A 32 14.69 -16.43 14.48
N ILE A 33 15.58 -16.59 13.51
CA ILE A 33 16.74 -15.70 13.35
C ILE A 33 16.27 -14.27 13.05
N GLU A 34 15.27 -14.11 12.19
CA GLU A 34 14.65 -12.81 11.92
C GLU A 34 14.08 -12.19 13.19
N LEU A 35 13.28 -12.93 13.97
CA LEU A 35 12.70 -12.45 15.22
C LEU A 35 13.78 -12.03 16.23
N LEU A 36 14.87 -12.78 16.34
CA LEU A 36 15.98 -12.44 17.22
C LEU A 36 16.69 -11.16 16.76
N ARG A 37 16.94 -11.01 15.45
CA ARG A 37 17.53 -9.78 14.89
C ARG A 37 16.64 -8.56 15.13
N THR A 38 15.33 -8.70 14.92
CA THR A 38 14.35 -7.63 15.18
C THR A 38 14.30 -7.29 16.68
N GLY A 39 14.31 -8.30 17.56
CA GLY A 39 14.33 -8.10 19.01
C GLY A 39 15.57 -7.34 19.48
N LEU A 40 16.75 -7.75 19.03
CA LEU A 40 18.02 -7.09 19.37
C LEU A 40 18.10 -5.66 18.84
N SER A 41 17.76 -5.43 17.57
CA SER A 41 17.76 -4.08 16.99
C SER A 41 16.76 -3.15 17.69
N THR A 42 15.58 -3.66 18.03
CA THR A 42 14.60 -2.90 18.82
C THR A 42 15.14 -2.56 20.20
N ALA A 43 15.76 -3.51 20.90
CA ALA A 43 16.33 -3.28 22.23
C ALA A 43 17.42 -2.20 22.21
N VAL A 44 18.27 -2.20 21.18
CA VAL A 44 19.31 -1.18 20.99
C VAL A 44 18.72 0.20 20.68
N LEU A 45 17.67 0.27 19.85
CA LEU A 45 17.06 1.53 19.43
C LEU A 45 15.98 2.05 20.39
N LEU A 46 15.55 1.24 21.35
CA LEU A 46 14.47 1.56 22.29
C LEU A 46 14.64 2.93 22.99
N PRO A 47 15.85 3.32 23.46
CA PRO A 47 16.02 4.64 24.09
C PRO A 47 15.75 5.80 23.13
N ALA A 48 16.19 5.68 21.87
CA ALA A 48 15.95 6.70 20.85
C ALA A 48 14.47 6.78 20.47
N ILE A 49 13.82 5.62 20.31
CA ILE A 49 12.38 5.54 20.04
C ILE A 49 11.60 6.19 21.19
N ALA A 50 11.89 5.82 22.43
CA ALA A 50 11.25 6.40 23.62
C ALA A 50 11.45 7.92 23.70
N TRP A 51 12.65 8.40 23.39
CA TRP A 51 12.93 9.84 23.31
C TRP A 51 12.11 10.54 22.22
N CYS A 52 12.02 9.97 21.02
CA CYS A 52 11.19 10.52 19.94
C CYS A 52 9.72 10.63 20.36
N TYR A 53 9.16 9.60 21.01
CA TYR A 53 7.79 9.64 21.51
C TYR A 53 7.62 10.66 22.65
N ALA A 54 8.58 10.77 23.56
CA ALA A 54 8.53 11.71 24.67
C ALA A 54 8.65 13.18 24.22
N THR A 55 9.36 13.43 23.11
CA THR A 55 9.59 14.78 22.56
C THR A 55 8.64 15.15 21.43
N GLN A 56 7.79 14.23 20.98
CA GLN A 56 6.85 14.47 19.90
C GLN A 56 5.82 15.51 20.35
N LYS A 57 5.85 16.68 19.70
CA LYS A 57 4.85 17.72 19.91
C LYS A 57 3.50 17.20 19.43
N ARG A 58 2.55 17.07 20.36
CA ARG A 58 1.16 16.76 20.01
C ARG A 58 0.58 17.95 19.25
N ARG A 59 0.02 17.73 18.06
CA ARG A 59 -0.83 18.75 17.42
C ARG A 59 -2.03 18.97 18.33
N LEU A 60 -2.19 20.20 18.80
CA LEU A 60 -3.26 20.58 19.71
C LEU A 60 -4.59 20.76 18.98
N GLU A 61 -4.54 21.13 17.70
CA GLU A 61 -5.72 21.34 16.88
C GLU A 61 -5.83 20.26 15.78
N PRO A 62 -7.04 19.67 15.62
CA PRO A 62 -7.29 18.74 14.53
C PRO A 62 -7.20 19.49 13.19
N PRO A 63 -6.53 18.92 12.17
CA PRO A 63 -6.48 19.52 10.84
C PRO A 63 -7.88 19.62 10.23
N ALA A 64 -8.05 20.55 9.29
CA ALA A 64 -9.29 20.67 8.53
C ALA A 64 -9.63 19.36 7.81
N ILE A 65 -10.92 19.07 7.58
CA ILE A 65 -11.38 17.83 6.93
C ILE A 65 -10.67 17.59 5.59
N LYS A 66 -10.43 18.65 4.81
CA LYS A 66 -9.69 18.62 3.53
C LYS A 66 -8.25 18.11 3.66
N GLU A 67 -7.63 18.33 4.82
CA GLU A 67 -6.27 17.89 5.12
C GLU A 67 -6.23 16.57 5.91
N PHE A 68 -7.34 16.20 6.55
CA PHE A 68 -7.43 15.04 7.42
C PHE A 68 -7.97 13.81 6.69
N ALA A 69 -9.07 14.00 5.95
CA ALA A 69 -9.80 12.93 5.29
C ALA A 69 -9.25 12.70 3.87
N GLY A 70 -9.17 11.43 3.50
CA GLY A 70 -8.88 10.99 2.15
C GLY A 70 -9.79 9.82 1.79
N LEU A 71 -10.02 9.62 0.50
CA LEU A 71 -10.91 8.57 0.00
C LEU A 71 -10.17 7.62 -0.94
N GLY A 72 -10.27 6.31 -0.67
CA GLY A 72 -9.83 5.27 -1.59
C GLY A 72 -10.88 5.05 -2.67
N ILE A 73 -10.49 5.21 -3.93
CA ILE A 73 -11.36 5.03 -5.10
C ILE A 73 -10.77 3.98 -6.05
N SER A 74 -11.63 3.29 -6.79
CA SER A 74 -11.26 2.22 -7.72
C SER A 74 -11.93 2.44 -9.08
N PRO A 75 -11.21 2.24 -10.20
CA PRO A 75 -11.78 2.34 -11.54
C PRO A 75 -12.72 1.18 -11.89
N GLU A 76 -12.75 0.11 -11.09
CA GLU A 76 -13.42 -1.15 -11.42
C GLU A 76 -14.89 -1.19 -11.01
N HIS A 77 -15.29 -0.37 -10.04
CA HIS A 77 -16.61 -0.43 -9.42
C HIS A 77 -17.41 0.82 -9.72
N GLY A 78 -18.63 0.64 -10.23
CA GLY A 78 -19.58 1.73 -10.42
C GLY A 78 -19.33 2.61 -11.64
N ASN A 79 -20.15 3.65 -11.76
CA ASN A 79 -20.04 4.64 -12.84
C ASN A 79 -19.03 5.71 -12.44
N HIS A 80 -18.01 5.95 -13.27
CA HIS A 80 -16.97 6.96 -13.01
C HIS A 80 -17.54 8.36 -12.76
N ASN A 81 -18.61 8.76 -13.47
CA ASN A 81 -19.24 10.06 -13.26
C ASN A 81 -19.90 10.16 -11.88
N ALA A 82 -20.54 9.08 -11.42
CA ALA A 82 -21.12 9.05 -10.08
C ALA A 82 -20.06 9.12 -8.98
N ILE A 83 -18.88 8.51 -9.19
CA ILE A 83 -17.75 8.65 -8.26
C ILE A 83 -17.27 10.09 -8.20
N VAL A 84 -17.15 10.77 -9.34
CA VAL A 84 -16.75 12.19 -9.40
C VAL A 84 -17.74 13.07 -8.62
N GLU A 85 -19.04 12.85 -8.80
CA GLU A 85 -20.08 13.56 -8.05
C GLU A 85 -20.00 13.32 -6.55
N LEU A 86 -19.83 12.06 -6.11
CA LEU A 86 -19.71 11.71 -4.69
C LEU A 86 -18.45 12.29 -4.05
N VAL A 87 -17.31 12.29 -4.77
CA VAL A 87 -16.07 12.91 -4.29
C VAL A 87 -16.26 14.40 -4.09
N ALA A 88 -16.93 15.07 -5.03
CA ALA A 88 -17.24 16.50 -4.95
C ALA A 88 -18.19 16.80 -3.77
N GLU A 89 -19.23 15.99 -3.57
CA GLU A 89 -20.18 16.13 -2.46
C GLU A 89 -19.50 15.95 -1.09
N LEU A 90 -18.59 14.98 -0.96
CA LEU A 90 -17.83 14.74 0.26
C LEU A 90 -16.79 15.84 0.55
N GLY A 91 -16.43 16.64 -0.46
CA GLY A 91 -15.45 17.73 -0.33
C GLY A 91 -14.04 17.26 0.00
N VAL A 92 -13.69 16.01 -0.37
CA VAL A 92 -12.38 15.39 -0.09
C VAL A 92 -11.39 15.78 -1.18
N GLU A 93 -10.23 16.29 -0.79
CA GLU A 93 -9.17 16.71 -1.74
C GLU A 93 -8.09 15.66 -1.96
N ARG A 94 -8.01 14.64 -1.08
CA ARG A 94 -6.99 13.58 -1.12
C ARG A 94 -7.60 12.25 -1.53
N LEU A 95 -7.08 11.68 -2.60
CA LEU A 95 -7.58 10.44 -3.17
C LEU A 95 -6.49 9.39 -3.16
N LEU A 96 -6.87 8.13 -2.94
CA LEU A 96 -5.98 6.99 -3.05
C LEU A 96 -6.48 6.09 -4.17
N ILE A 97 -5.63 5.80 -5.15
CA ILE A 97 -5.91 4.86 -6.23
C ILE A 97 -4.96 3.67 -6.07
N ARG A 98 -5.52 2.46 -6.08
CA ARG A 98 -4.75 1.22 -6.00
C ARG A 98 -4.38 0.77 -7.40
N VAL A 99 -3.09 0.58 -7.65
CA VAL A 99 -2.57 0.10 -8.94
C VAL A 99 -1.78 -1.18 -8.69
N PRO A 100 -2.28 -2.34 -9.14
CA PRO A 100 -1.56 -3.59 -8.99
C PRO A 100 -0.39 -3.77 -9.95
N THR A 101 0.71 -4.32 -9.43
CA THR A 101 1.90 -4.63 -10.24
C THR A 101 1.64 -5.68 -11.32
N TRP A 102 0.72 -6.63 -11.10
CA TRP A 102 0.31 -7.60 -12.12
C TRP A 102 -0.49 -6.99 -13.28
N GLN A 103 -0.84 -5.71 -13.21
CA GLN A 103 -1.54 -4.95 -14.26
C GLN A 103 -0.66 -3.85 -14.88
N VAL A 104 0.65 -3.90 -14.66
CA VAL A 104 1.59 -2.90 -15.21
C VAL A 104 1.59 -2.80 -16.75
N GLU A 105 1.14 -3.85 -17.44
CA GLU A 105 0.97 -3.82 -18.90
C GLU A 105 -0.33 -3.15 -19.36
N GLN A 106 -1.27 -2.89 -18.45
CA GLN A 106 -2.61 -2.38 -18.73
C GLN A 106 -2.93 -1.17 -17.85
N LEU A 107 -2.07 -0.13 -17.88
CA LEU A 107 -2.23 1.06 -17.04
C LEU A 107 -3.25 2.07 -17.56
N ASP A 108 -3.61 2.04 -18.85
CA ASP A 108 -4.53 3.00 -19.47
C ASP A 108 -5.88 3.20 -18.75
N PRO A 109 -6.56 2.15 -18.24
CA PRO A 109 -7.78 2.34 -17.46
C PRO A 109 -7.55 3.14 -16.18
N TYR A 110 -6.43 2.92 -15.50
CA TYR A 110 -6.08 3.64 -14.27
C TYR A 110 -5.69 5.08 -14.55
N LEU A 111 -4.93 5.33 -15.63
CA LEU A 111 -4.55 6.68 -16.05
C LEU A 111 -5.77 7.53 -16.41
N ARG A 112 -6.66 7.01 -17.29
CA ARG A 112 -7.91 7.70 -17.66
C ARG A 112 -8.79 7.98 -16.46
N PHE A 113 -8.84 7.06 -15.49
CA PHE A 113 -9.60 7.26 -14.27
C PHE A 113 -8.97 8.34 -13.37
N ALA A 114 -7.65 8.34 -13.22
CA ALA A 114 -6.93 9.35 -12.45
C ALA A 114 -7.00 10.74 -13.09
N GLU A 115 -7.05 10.85 -14.42
CA GLU A 115 -7.23 12.11 -15.16
C GLU A 115 -8.53 12.82 -14.79
N LEU A 116 -9.60 12.09 -14.48
CA LEU A 116 -10.88 12.66 -13.98
C LEU A 116 -10.69 13.48 -12.69
N PHE A 117 -9.61 13.20 -11.95
CA PHE A 117 -9.30 13.81 -10.67
C PHE A 117 -8.00 14.62 -10.70
N GLN A 118 -7.53 15.08 -11.87
CA GLN A 118 -6.26 15.84 -12.01
C GLN A 118 -6.11 17.08 -11.11
N HIS A 119 -7.21 17.61 -10.57
CA HIS A 119 -7.22 18.73 -9.62
C HIS A 119 -7.16 18.31 -8.14
N HIS A 120 -7.15 17.01 -7.86
CA HIS A 120 -7.04 16.44 -6.51
C HIS A 120 -5.60 15.98 -6.25
N ARG A 121 -5.26 15.80 -4.97
CA ARG A 121 -4.00 15.16 -4.58
C ARG A 121 -4.18 13.65 -4.61
N ILE A 122 -3.55 13.00 -5.59
CA ILE A 122 -3.68 11.56 -5.80
C ILE A 122 -2.46 10.85 -5.21
N LEU A 123 -2.71 9.87 -4.33
CA LEU A 123 -1.71 8.92 -3.86
C LEU A 123 -1.89 7.60 -4.61
N ILE A 124 -0.87 7.17 -5.35
CA ILE A 124 -0.88 5.87 -6.02
C ILE A 124 -0.34 4.80 -5.08
N ASN A 125 -1.21 3.91 -4.62
CA ASN A 125 -0.82 2.75 -3.83
C ASN A 125 -0.50 1.57 -4.75
N ILE A 126 0.78 1.18 -4.81
CA ILE A 126 1.27 0.11 -5.66
C ILE A 126 1.17 -1.23 -4.91
N LEU A 127 0.34 -2.14 -5.43
CA LEU A 127 0.10 -3.45 -4.82
C LEU A 127 1.08 -4.49 -5.36
N GLN A 128 1.72 -5.22 -4.46
CA GLN A 128 2.60 -6.35 -4.75
C GLN A 128 1.84 -7.68 -4.82
N ASP A 129 2.33 -8.59 -5.67
CA ASP A 129 1.99 -10.02 -5.60
C ASP A 129 3.19 -10.85 -5.16
N ARG A 130 2.99 -12.17 -5.04
CA ARG A 130 4.05 -13.08 -4.59
C ARG A 130 5.27 -13.11 -5.51
N GLN A 131 5.09 -13.06 -6.82
CA GLN A 131 6.21 -13.11 -7.78
C GLN A 131 7.07 -11.86 -7.68
N HIS A 132 6.44 -10.69 -7.57
CA HIS A 132 7.14 -9.41 -7.40
C HIS A 132 7.87 -9.33 -6.04
N VAL A 133 7.31 -9.93 -4.98
CA VAL A 133 7.99 -10.03 -3.68
C VAL A 133 9.25 -10.90 -3.75
N THR A 134 9.22 -11.99 -4.51
CA THR A 134 10.36 -12.92 -4.61
C THR A 134 11.43 -12.48 -5.59
N GLU A 135 11.10 -11.59 -6.52
CA GLU A 135 11.99 -11.14 -7.60
C GLU A 135 12.15 -9.60 -7.54
N PRO A 136 13.15 -9.08 -6.80
CA PRO A 136 13.31 -7.63 -6.58
C PRO A 136 13.43 -6.82 -7.88
N GLU A 137 14.08 -7.37 -8.91
CA GLU A 137 14.20 -6.70 -10.22
C GLU A 137 12.85 -6.51 -10.90
N ARG A 138 11.93 -7.49 -10.78
CA ARG A 138 10.58 -7.35 -11.32
C ARG A 138 9.78 -6.30 -10.57
N TRP A 139 9.89 -6.27 -9.24
CA TRP A 139 9.28 -5.23 -8.42
C TRP A 139 9.79 -3.85 -8.80
N LEU A 140 11.10 -3.67 -8.93
CA LEU A 140 11.70 -2.40 -9.33
C LEU A 140 11.23 -1.97 -10.74
N ASN A 141 11.24 -2.87 -11.71
CA ASN A 141 10.77 -2.56 -13.07
C ASN A 141 9.29 -2.15 -13.08
N ALA A 142 8.43 -2.94 -12.42
CA ALA A 142 7.00 -2.65 -12.36
C ALA A 142 6.70 -1.31 -11.67
N THR A 143 7.37 -1.04 -10.54
CA THR A 143 7.23 0.22 -9.82
C THR A 143 7.74 1.41 -10.62
N SER A 144 8.91 1.32 -11.28
CA SER A 144 9.41 2.38 -12.16
C SER A 144 8.43 2.69 -13.29
N ARG A 145 7.88 1.66 -13.95
CA ARG A 145 6.88 1.86 -15.03
C ARG A 145 5.60 2.54 -14.55
N ILE A 146 5.12 2.18 -13.37
CA ILE A 146 3.96 2.85 -12.76
C ILE A 146 4.33 4.31 -12.44
N VAL A 147 5.48 4.55 -11.81
CA VAL A 147 5.94 5.92 -11.49
C VAL A 147 6.04 6.77 -12.75
N ASP A 148 6.66 6.26 -13.82
CA ASP A 148 6.78 6.96 -15.10
C ASP A 148 5.40 7.32 -15.66
N SER A 149 4.48 6.36 -15.68
CA SER A 149 3.14 6.53 -16.26
C SER A 149 2.31 7.57 -15.50
N PHE A 150 2.43 7.62 -14.18
CA PHE A 150 1.66 8.52 -13.32
C PHE A 150 2.37 9.84 -13.00
N SER A 151 3.62 10.02 -13.45
CA SER A 151 4.45 11.18 -13.11
C SER A 151 3.84 12.54 -13.51
N ALA A 152 3.00 12.56 -14.55
CA ALA A 152 2.27 13.76 -14.97
C ALA A 152 1.06 14.10 -14.08
N LEU A 153 0.54 13.12 -13.34
CA LEU A 153 -0.68 13.24 -12.53
C LEU A 153 -0.36 13.41 -11.04
N THR A 154 0.71 12.78 -10.55
CA THR A 154 1.12 12.89 -9.14
C THR A 154 2.60 12.59 -8.94
N ASN A 155 3.13 13.05 -7.81
CA ASN A 155 4.43 12.66 -7.29
C ASN A 155 4.33 11.83 -6.00
N GLU A 156 3.12 11.48 -5.53
CA GLU A 156 2.90 10.74 -4.30
C GLU A 156 2.61 9.26 -4.58
N PHE A 157 3.49 8.39 -4.09
CA PHE A 157 3.41 6.94 -4.27
C PHE A 157 3.50 6.23 -2.92
N GLN A 158 2.67 5.22 -2.72
CA GLN A 158 2.73 4.32 -1.58
C GLN A 158 3.13 2.94 -2.07
N LEU A 159 4.21 2.40 -1.50
CA LEU A 159 4.77 1.13 -1.92
C LEU A 159 4.37 0.03 -0.95
N GLY A 160 3.67 -0.96 -1.50
CA GLY A 160 3.22 -2.13 -0.77
C GLY A 160 1.84 -1.95 -0.14
N ASN A 161 1.09 -3.04 -0.10
CA ASN A 161 -0.25 -3.12 0.48
C ASN A 161 -0.39 -4.35 1.38
N ALA A 162 -0.87 -4.16 2.62
CA ALA A 162 -1.11 -5.24 3.58
C ALA A 162 0.08 -6.21 3.74
N ILE A 163 1.31 -5.66 3.72
CA ILE A 163 2.59 -6.40 3.78
C ILE A 163 2.72 -7.33 4.99
N ASN A 164 1.95 -7.08 6.06
CA ASN A 164 1.95 -7.90 7.26
C ASN A 164 0.98 -9.11 7.19
N ARG A 165 0.38 -9.38 6.02
CA ARG A 165 -0.54 -10.49 5.80
C ARG A 165 0.00 -11.38 4.69
N SER A 166 0.18 -12.67 4.98
CA SER A 166 0.73 -13.63 4.00
C SER A 166 -0.06 -13.72 2.69
N LYS A 167 -1.36 -13.40 2.72
CA LYS A 167 -2.19 -13.33 1.50
C LYS A 167 -1.78 -12.21 0.54
N GLY A 168 -1.14 -11.14 1.04
CA GLY A 168 -0.60 -10.03 0.26
C GLY A 168 0.82 -10.27 -0.28
N GLY A 169 1.25 -11.53 -0.43
CA GLY A 169 2.54 -11.88 -1.06
C GLY A 169 3.74 -11.95 -0.12
N CYS A 170 3.82 -11.10 0.91
CA CYS A 170 4.90 -11.13 1.90
C CYS A 170 4.64 -12.20 2.97
N GLN A 171 5.52 -13.19 3.07
CA GLN A 171 5.36 -14.32 4.00
C GLN A 171 6.16 -14.16 5.29
N ASN A 172 7.25 -13.40 5.26
CA ASN A 172 8.12 -13.11 6.39
C ASN A 172 8.57 -11.63 6.36
N THR A 173 9.40 -11.23 7.33
CA THR A 173 9.86 -9.85 7.42
C THR A 173 10.88 -9.53 6.33
N GLN A 174 11.70 -10.51 5.95
CA GLN A 174 12.73 -10.33 4.91
C GLN A 174 12.12 -10.01 3.54
N ASP A 175 11.02 -10.66 3.18
CA ASP A 175 10.25 -10.38 1.96
C ASP A 175 9.89 -8.89 1.87
N TYR A 176 9.48 -8.29 2.99
CA TYR A 176 9.17 -6.86 3.05
C TYR A 176 10.41 -5.97 3.02
N LEU A 177 11.50 -6.36 3.71
CA LEU A 177 12.77 -5.61 3.65
C LEU A 177 13.34 -5.55 2.23
N ASN A 178 13.24 -6.64 1.47
CA ASN A 178 13.67 -6.68 0.07
C ASN A 178 12.89 -5.69 -0.81
N LEU A 179 11.58 -5.53 -0.56
CA LEU A 179 10.77 -4.52 -1.25
C LEU A 179 11.20 -3.09 -0.85
N LEU A 180 11.51 -2.88 0.43
CA LEU A 180 11.97 -1.58 0.93
C LEU A 180 13.34 -1.18 0.38
N ASP A 181 14.25 -2.13 0.14
CA ASP A 181 15.56 -1.85 -0.44
C ASP A 181 15.41 -1.21 -1.84
N CYS A 182 14.37 -1.58 -2.59
CA CYS A 182 14.06 -0.96 -3.88
C CYS A 182 13.65 0.52 -3.76
N ASN A 183 13.22 0.99 -2.59
CA ASN A 183 12.85 2.40 -2.39
C ASN A 183 14.06 3.33 -2.52
N ALA A 184 15.25 2.89 -2.09
CA ALA A 184 16.47 3.68 -2.22
C ALA A 184 16.80 3.89 -3.70
N GLU A 185 16.63 2.84 -4.50
CA GLU A 185 16.85 2.86 -5.95
C GLU A 185 15.82 3.73 -6.66
N LEU A 186 14.52 3.57 -6.36
CA LEU A 186 13.47 4.41 -6.91
C LEU A 186 13.66 5.89 -6.58
N LYS A 187 14.03 6.22 -5.34
CA LYS A 187 14.33 7.62 -4.97
C LYS A 187 15.55 8.19 -5.70
N ARG A 188 16.53 7.34 -6.02
CA ARG A 188 17.69 7.75 -6.82
C ARG A 188 17.32 8.01 -8.27
N GLN A 189 16.42 7.21 -8.86
CA GLN A 189 15.92 7.39 -10.22
C GLN A 189 14.93 8.56 -10.33
N TYR A 190 14.13 8.78 -9.29
CA TYR A 190 13.08 9.80 -9.24
C TYR A 190 13.23 10.67 -7.98
N PRO A 191 14.14 11.66 -7.95
CA PRO A 191 14.37 12.48 -6.75
C PRO A 191 13.14 13.28 -6.28
N GLN A 192 12.19 13.54 -7.18
CA GLN A 192 11.01 14.35 -6.95
C GLN A 192 9.81 13.60 -6.35
N ILE A 193 9.84 12.26 -6.29
CA ILE A 193 8.71 11.49 -5.78
C ILE A 193 8.71 11.44 -4.25
N GLN A 194 7.51 11.49 -3.69
CA GLN A 194 7.24 11.22 -2.29
C GLN A 194 6.82 9.77 -2.16
N VAL A 195 7.61 8.99 -1.42
CA VAL A 195 7.34 7.57 -1.18
C VAL A 195 6.84 7.38 0.24
N ALA A 196 5.64 6.83 0.37
CA ALA A 196 5.03 6.34 1.60
C ALA A 196 5.06 4.80 1.66
N GLY A 197 4.93 4.24 2.85
CA GLY A 197 4.82 2.78 3.11
C GLY A 197 4.37 2.56 4.56
N SER A 198 3.92 1.38 5.00
CA SER A 198 3.86 0.05 4.36
C SER A 198 2.42 -0.45 4.15
N SER A 199 1.42 0.43 4.33
CA SER A 199 0.00 0.06 4.28
C SER A 199 -0.32 -1.15 5.18
N VAL A 200 0.13 -1.12 6.44
CA VAL A 200 -0.06 -2.21 7.40
C VAL A 200 -1.54 -2.36 7.75
N MET A 201 -2.07 -3.58 7.68
CA MET A 201 -3.45 -3.87 8.07
C MET A 201 -3.50 -4.41 9.49
N ILE A 202 -4.17 -3.71 10.40
CA ILE A 202 -4.37 -4.20 11.77
C ILE A 202 -5.59 -5.14 11.79
N LEU A 203 -5.45 -6.29 12.46
CA LEU A 203 -6.57 -7.17 12.77
C LEU A 203 -7.36 -6.54 13.92
N ASN A 204 -8.57 -6.06 13.66
CA ASN A 204 -9.52 -5.80 14.75
C ASN A 204 -9.94 -7.15 15.34
N HIS A 205 -9.36 -7.53 16.48
CA HIS A 205 -10.07 -8.37 17.43
C HIS A 205 -10.99 -7.42 18.21
N SER A 206 -12.24 -7.24 17.77
CA SER A 206 -13.28 -6.76 18.68
C SER A 206 -13.53 -7.86 19.72
N PRO A 207 -13.26 -7.65 21.01
CA PRO A 207 -13.63 -8.61 22.06
C PRO A 207 -15.05 -8.36 22.59
N LEU A 208 -15.87 -7.54 21.93
CA LEU A 208 -17.13 -7.07 22.48
C LEU A 208 -18.24 -7.14 21.43
N CYS A 209 -18.82 -8.34 21.30
CA CYS A 209 -20.17 -8.58 20.81
C CYS A 209 -20.62 -9.92 21.41
N ASP A 210 -20.71 -9.97 22.74
CA ASP A 210 -21.60 -10.94 23.39
C ASP A 210 -23.01 -10.34 23.39
N PRO A 211 -24.04 -11.11 23.01
CA PRO A 211 -25.41 -10.61 22.93
C PRO A 211 -26.00 -10.42 24.33
N ILE A 212 -26.69 -9.30 24.53
CA ILE A 212 -27.79 -9.20 25.50
C ILE A 212 -29.06 -9.60 24.77
#